data_AF-A0A971ZQX2-F1
#
_entry.id   AF-A0A971ZQX2-F1
#
_cell.length_a   1.000
_cell.length_b   1.000
_cell.length_c   1.000
_cell.angle_alpha   90.00
_cell.angle_beta   90.00
_cell.angle_gamma   90.00
#
_symmetry.space_group_name_H-M   'P 1'
#
loop_
_entity.id
_entity.type
_entity.pdbx_description
1 polymer ?
#
loop_
_entity_poly.entity_id
_entity_poly.type
_entity_poly.pdbx_seq_one_letter_code
_entity_poly.pdbx_strand_id
1 'polypeptide(L)' 'MASWADSQLWYSVPLIVTISLVYGATRHELMVPILQHAWRTAKWIVGFMLVIAVILTLISRVC' A
#
# COMPACT_ATOMS: atom_id res chain seq x y z
N MET A 1 6.19 12.14 -21.91
CA MET A 1 6.53 10.72 -21.67
C MET A 1 6.36 10.49 -20.18
N ALA A 2 5.24 9.89 -19.75
CA ALA A 2 5.03 9.56 -18.35
C ALA A 2 6.03 8.48 -17.97
N SER A 3 7.11 8.87 -17.32
CA SER A 3 7.99 7.92 -16.67
C SER A 3 7.21 7.36 -15.49
N TRP A 4 6.78 6.11 -15.59
CA TRP A 4 6.24 5.29 -14.49
C TRP A 4 7.22 5.15 -13.30
N ALA A 5 8.35 5.84 -13.38
CA ALA A 5 9.41 6.06 -12.42
C ALA A 5 9.53 7.56 -12.02
N ASP A 6 8.47 8.36 -12.12
CA ASP A 6 8.38 9.61 -11.38
C ASP A 6 8.61 9.27 -9.91
N SER A 7 9.72 9.75 -9.33
CA SER A 7 10.23 9.32 -8.02
C SER A 7 9.18 9.39 -6.89
N GLN A 8 8.09 10.14 -7.09
CA GLN A 8 6.95 10.22 -6.18
C GLN A 8 6.26 8.90 -5.89
N LEU A 9 5.97 8.05 -6.89
CA LEU A 9 5.27 6.79 -6.64
C LEU A 9 6.17 5.77 -5.93
N TRP A 10 7.49 5.87 -6.11
CA TRP A 10 8.46 5.03 -5.40
C TRP A 10 8.44 5.24 -3.89
N TYR A 11 8.09 6.44 -3.41
CA TYR A 11 7.94 6.69 -1.97
C TYR A 11 6.73 5.99 -1.35
N SER A 12 5.76 5.53 -2.14
CA SER A 12 4.60 4.80 -1.59
C SER A 12 5.01 3.45 -0.98
N VAL A 13 6.01 2.76 -1.54
CA VAL A 13 6.47 1.46 -1.06
C VAL A 13 7.02 1.52 0.36
N PRO A 14 8.05 2.34 0.68
CA PRO A 14 8.55 2.43 2.05
C PRO A 14 7.47 2.96 3.01
N LEU A 15 6.61 3.88 2.56
CA LEU A 15 5.54 4.43 3.39
C LEU A 15 4.53 3.34 3.83
N ILE A 16 4.08 2.50 2.90
CA ILE A 16 3.15 1.39 3.18
C ILE A 16 3.80 0.39 4.14
N VAL A 17 5.08 0.08 3.94
CA VAL A 17 5.85 -0.83 4.81
C VAL A 17 5.95 -0.27 6.22
N THR A 18 6.37 0.99 6.37
CA THR A 18 6.52 1.64 7.68
C THR A 18 5.19 1.73 8.42
N ILE A 19 4.11 2.20 7.78
CA ILE A 19 2.79 2.32 8.41
C ILE A 19 2.26 0.95 8.86
N SER A 20 2.40 -0.07 8.01
CA SER A 20 1.93 -1.43 8.32
C SER A 20 2.70 -2.04 9.50
N LEU A 21 4.01 -1.82 9.56
CA LEU A 21 4.86 -2.33 10.63
C LEU A 21 4.59 -1.61 11.96
N VAL A 22 4.48 -0.27 11.97
CA VAL A 22 4.16 0.54 13.16
C VAL A 22 2.79 0.17 13.72
N TYR A 23 1.80 -0.03 12.84
CA TYR A 23 0.46 -0.49 13.24
C TYR A 23 0.49 -1.87 13.90
N GLY A 24 1.29 -2.82 13.38
CA GLY A 24 1.47 -4.13 13.98
C GLY A 24 2.21 -4.09 15.32
N ALA A 25 3.27 -3.28 15.41
CA ALA A 25 4.18 -3.21 16.54
C ALA A 25 3.59 -2.51 17.78
N THR A 26 2.61 -1.62 17.60
CA THR A 26 1.95 -0.93 18.72
C THR A 26 0.94 -1.81 19.47
N ARG A 27 0.52 -2.94 18.88
CA ARG A 27 -0.59 -3.76 19.41
C ARG A 27 -0.16 -5.11 19.99
N HIS A 28 1.01 -5.61 19.62
CA HIS A 28 1.48 -6.92 20.06
C HIS A 28 2.98 -6.87 20.38
N GLU A 29 3.36 -7.54 21.45
CA GLU A 29 4.74 -7.67 21.97
C GLU A 29 5.47 -8.91 21.41
N LEU A 30 4.74 -9.81 20.75
CA LEU A 30 5.28 -10.99 20.08
C LEU A 30 5.51 -10.72 18.58
N MET A 31 6.68 -11.08 18.08
CA MET A 31 7.14 -10.73 16.73
C MET A 31 6.31 -11.37 15.59
N VAL A 32 5.80 -12.58 15.80
CA VAL A 32 4.99 -13.33 14.82
C VAL A 32 3.62 -12.68 14.56
N PRO A 33 2.80 -12.33 15.58
CA PRO A 33 1.51 -11.68 15.35
C PRO A 33 1.67 -10.26 14.77
N ILE A 34 2.76 -9.55 15.05
CA ILE A 34 3.09 -8.24 14.45
C ILE A 34 3.14 -8.37 12.93
N LEU A 35 3.91 -9.34 12.42
CA LEU A 35 4.11 -9.49 10.98
C LEU A 35 2.84 -9.94 10.25
N GLN A 36 2.05 -10.84 10.86
CA GLN A 36 0.77 -11.26 10.29
C GLN A 36 -0.24 -10.11 10.19
N HIS A 37 -0.35 -9.29 11.23
CA HIS A 37 -1.25 -8.14 11.24
C HIS A 37 -0.76 -7.05 10.27
N ALA A 38 0.53 -6.75 10.28
CA ALA A 38 1.14 -5.82 9.33
C ALA A 38 0.88 -6.25 7.88
N TRP A 39 1.06 -7.54 7.57
CA TRP A 39 0.80 -8.08 6.22
C TRP A 39 -0.68 -7.95 5.82
N ARG A 40 -1.61 -8.21 6.75
CA ARG A 40 -3.04 -8.04 6.48
C ARG A 40 -3.39 -6.58 6.17
N THR A 41 -2.84 -5.65 6.94
CA THR A 41 -3.04 -4.20 6.74
C THR A 41 -2.42 -3.73 5.42
N ALA A 42 -1.19 -4.16 5.12
CA ALA A 42 -0.53 -3.85 3.85
C ALA A 42 -1.36 -4.32 2.64
N LYS A 43 -1.90 -5.56 2.68
CA LYS A 43 -2.77 -6.08 1.62
C LYS A 43 -4.03 -5.24 1.43
N TRP A 44 -4.65 -4.75 2.50
CA TRP A 44 -5.81 -3.88 2.40
C TRP A 44 -5.48 -2.53 1.76
N ILE A 45 -4.36 -1.91 2.17
CA ILE A 45 -3.92 -0.62 1.61
C ILE A 45 -3.62 -0.76 0.11
N VAL A 46 -2.86 -1.78 -0.28
CA VAL A 46 -2.53 -2.05 -1.68
C VAL A 46 -3.77 -2.39 -2.48
N GLY A 47 -4.68 -3.22 -1.94
CA GLY A 47 -5.93 -3.57 -2.59
C GLY A 47 -6.80 -2.34 -2.87
N PHE A 48 -6.94 -1.44 -1.89
CA PHE A 48 -7.69 -0.19 -2.04
C PHE A 48 -7.08 0.73 -3.11
N MET A 49 -5.76 0.91 -3.09
CA MET A 49 -5.05 1.70 -4.12
C MET A 49 -5.22 1.09 -5.52
N LEU A 50 -5.21 -0.24 -5.64
CA LEU A 50 -5.39 -0.93 -6.91
C LEU A 50 -6.81 -0.75 -7.44
N VAL A 51 -7.83 -0.82 -6.58
CA VAL A 51 -9.23 -0.54 -6.98
C VAL A 51 -9.37 0.86 -7.55
N ILE A 52 -8.80 1.88 -6.89
CA ILE A 52 -8.82 3.25 -7.40
C ILE A 52 -8.10 3.34 -8.75
N ALA A 53 -6.92 2.73 -8.89
CA ALA A 53 -6.16 2.74 -10.13
C ALA A 53 -6.95 2.11 -11.29
N VAL A 54 -7.65 0.99 -11.04
CA VAL A 54 -8.52 0.35 -12.03
C VAL A 54 -9.67 1.27 -12.42
N ILE A 55 -10.36 1.89 -11.45
CA ILE A 55 -11.46 2.81 -11.73
C ILE A 55 -10.98 3.99 -12.57
N LEU A 56 -9.88 4.64 -12.19
CA LEU A 56 -9.31 5.77 -12.93
C LEU A 56 -8.87 5.36 -14.34
N THR A 57 -8.30 4.16 -14.49
CA THR A 57 -7.91 3.63 -15.80
C THR A 57 -9.13 3.38 -16.68
N LEU A 58 -10.21 2.84 -16.13
CA LEU A 58 -11.46 2.63 -16.86
C LEU A 58 -12.07 3.96 -17.31
N ILE A 59 -12.12 4.96 -16.43
CA ILE A 59 -12.61 6.30 -16.77
C ILE A 59 -11.76 6.94 -17.87
N SER A 60 -10.43 6.88 -17.73
CA SER A 60 -9.49 7.41 -18.73
C SER A 60 -9.54 6.69 -20.08
N ARG A 61 -10.12 5.50 -20.16
CA ARG A 61 -10.33 4.79 -21.43
C ARG A 61 -11.68 5.13 -22.08
N VAL A 62 -12.63 5.67 -21.31
CA VAL A 62 -13.98 6.01 -21.75
C VAL A 62 -14.09 7.48 -22.20
N CYS A 63 -13.32 8.38 -21.60
CA CYS A 63 -13.12 9.77 -22.04
C CYS A 63 -11.89 9.89 -22.95
#